data_AF-A0A925IFQ3-F1
#
_entry.id   AF-A0A925IFQ3-F1
#
_cell.length_a   1.000
_cell.length_b   1.000
_cell.length_c   1.000
_cell.angle_alpha   90.00
_cell.angle_beta   90.00
_cell.angle_gamma   90.00
#
_symmetry.space_group_name_H-M   'P 1'
#
loop_
_entity.id
_entity.type
_entity.pdbx_description
1 polymer ?
#
loop_
_entity_poly.entity_id
_entity_poly.type
_entity_poly.pdbx_seq_one_letter_code
_entity_poly.pdbx_strand_id
1 'polypeptide(L)'
;MAQDRTSKPLLALIILTYLAVGGLYALRTPDWQTPDEPAHYNYTRQLVESGKVPMIESGDWDQAYLGELTSSRFAPETLANLDTVQYEDHQPPFYYMLAAPVYALSNGDLTALRLFSVLIGLIILVSAYGIGKAMFPERSQIGLGAAAFVAFLPQHVAFLAAANNDALGWALVALMLWGTVVYLKQDLSV
;
A
#
# COMPACT_ATOMS: atom_id res chain seq x y z
N MET A 1 28.78 1.09 -17.76
CA MET A 1 29.30 0.30 -16.61
C MET A 1 29.53 1.12 -15.34
N ALA A 2 30.18 2.30 -15.37
CA ALA A 2 30.43 3.09 -14.15
C ALA A 2 29.15 3.65 -13.48
N GLN A 3 28.16 4.09 -14.28
CA GLN A 3 26.90 4.68 -13.81
C GLN A 3 25.96 3.67 -13.11
N ASP A 4 25.99 2.40 -13.51
CA ASP A 4 25.21 1.33 -12.87
C ASP A 4 25.81 0.91 -11.51
N ARG A 5 27.13 1.13 -11.31
CA ARG A 5 27.83 0.86 -10.05
C ARG A 5 27.47 1.89 -8.95
N THR A 6 27.17 3.14 -9.33
CA THR A 6 26.70 4.18 -8.39
C THR A 6 25.18 4.20 -8.21
N SER A 7 24.41 3.72 -9.20
CA SER A 7 22.94 3.74 -9.11
C SER A 7 22.38 2.74 -8.10
N LYS A 8 22.98 1.55 -8.00
CA LYS A 8 22.55 0.50 -7.05
C LYS A 8 22.61 0.94 -5.57
N PRO A 9 23.72 1.50 -5.05
CA PRO A 9 23.76 1.95 -3.66
C PRO A 9 22.82 3.12 -3.40
N LEU A 10 22.61 4.02 -4.35
CA LEU A 10 21.65 5.12 -4.21
C LEU A 10 20.20 4.62 -4.18
N LEU A 11 19.85 3.66 -5.04
CA LEU A 11 18.53 3.03 -5.00
C LEU A 11 18.30 2.30 -3.68
N ALA A 12 19.31 1.58 -3.18
CA ALA A 12 19.25 0.95 -1.87
C ALA A 12 19.04 1.97 -0.74
N LEU A 13 19.73 3.12 -0.80
CA LEU A 13 19.53 4.21 0.15
C LEU A 13 18.09 4.75 0.08
N ILE A 14 17.55 5.01 -1.12
CA ILE A 14 16.16 5.46 -1.31
C ILE A 14 15.18 4.46 -0.69
N ILE A 15 15.37 3.17 -0.97
CA ILE A 15 14.54 2.09 -0.41
C ILE A 15 14.62 2.05 1.11
N LEU A 16 15.82 2.10 1.69
CA LEU A 16 16.00 2.07 3.14
C LEU A 16 15.38 3.30 3.81
N THR A 17 15.50 4.49 3.22
CA THR A 17 14.84 5.70 3.74
C THR A 17 13.33 5.60 3.60
N TYR A 18 12.81 5.09 2.48
CA TYR A 18 11.37 4.84 2.32
C TYR A 18 10.85 3.86 3.38
N LEU A 19 11.54 2.74 3.62
CA LEU A 19 11.15 1.78 4.65
C LEU A 19 11.16 2.40 6.04
N ALA A 20 12.15 3.25 6.34
CA ALA A 20 12.19 3.97 7.61
C ALA A 20 11.02 4.94 7.75
N VAL A 21 10.73 5.75 6.73
CA VAL A 21 9.64 6.75 6.76
C VAL A 21 8.27 6.06 6.75
N GLY A 22 8.05 5.08 5.87
CA GLY A 22 6.83 4.27 5.82
C GLY A 22 6.60 3.49 7.11
N GLY A 23 7.65 2.91 7.68
CA GLY A 23 7.58 2.27 9.00
C GLY A 23 7.24 3.25 10.12
N LEU A 24 7.79 4.47 10.08
CA LEU A 24 7.41 5.53 11.02
C LEU A 24 5.94 5.93 10.87
N TYR A 25 5.42 6.06 9.64
CA TYR A 25 3.98 6.28 9.43
C TYR A 25 3.15 5.12 9.99
N ALA A 26 3.52 3.87 9.68
CA ALA A 26 2.80 2.69 10.17
C ALA A 26 2.72 2.64 11.70
N LEU A 27 3.82 3.02 12.38
CA LEU A 27 3.97 3.00 13.84
C LEU A 27 3.41 4.23 14.56
N ARG A 28 3.36 5.39 13.90
CA ARG A 28 3.04 6.68 14.55
C ARG A 28 1.69 7.23 14.18
N THR A 29 1.09 6.79 13.08
CA THR A 29 -0.31 7.10 12.78
C THR A 29 -1.17 6.39 13.83
N PRO A 30 -1.99 7.10 14.63
CA PRO A 30 -2.85 6.43 15.59
C PRO A 30 -3.82 5.48 14.87
N ASP A 31 -4.26 4.46 15.59
CA ASP A 31 -5.16 3.46 15.02
C ASP A 31 -6.40 4.12 14.42
N TRP A 32 -6.83 3.60 13.27
CA TRP A 32 -8.08 3.99 12.59
C TRP A 32 -8.13 5.43 12.04
N GLN A 33 -7.06 6.22 12.18
CA GLN A 33 -7.00 7.60 11.66
C GLN A 33 -6.76 7.68 10.16
N THR A 34 -6.38 6.59 9.51
CA THR A 34 -6.30 6.54 8.05
C THR A 34 -7.72 6.38 7.48
N PRO A 35 -8.10 7.14 6.44
CA PRO A 35 -9.34 6.90 5.70
C PRO A 35 -9.57 5.42 5.38
N ASP A 36 -10.79 4.97 5.65
CA ASP A 36 -11.33 3.64 5.30
C ASP A 36 -10.59 2.41 5.88
N GLU A 37 -9.52 2.62 6.65
CA GLU A 37 -8.69 1.56 7.21
C GLU A 37 -9.45 0.56 8.11
N PRO A 38 -10.42 0.98 8.96
CA PRO A 38 -11.23 0.01 9.71
C PRO A 38 -11.99 -0.97 8.82
N ALA A 39 -12.55 -0.48 7.70
CA ALA A 39 -13.31 -1.31 6.77
C ALA A 39 -12.40 -2.32 6.05
N HIS A 40 -11.24 -1.88 5.58
CA HIS A 40 -10.23 -2.75 4.97
C HIS A 40 -9.63 -3.78 5.95
N TYR A 41 -9.41 -3.36 7.20
CA TYR A 41 -9.01 -4.27 8.27
C TYR A 41 -10.07 -5.34 8.49
N ASN A 42 -11.34 -4.93 8.60
CA ASN A 42 -12.46 -5.85 8.80
C ASN A 42 -12.63 -6.81 7.64
N TYR A 43 -12.42 -6.39 6.38
CA TYR A 43 -12.40 -7.31 5.25
C TYR A 43 -11.42 -8.46 5.48
N THR A 44 -10.17 -8.15 5.87
CA THR A 44 -9.14 -9.16 6.13
C THR A 44 -9.53 -10.06 7.31
N ARG A 45 -10.07 -9.48 8.38
CA ARG A 45 -10.59 -10.21 9.55
C ARG A 45 -11.69 -11.19 9.14
N GLN A 46 -12.71 -10.72 8.44
CA GLN A 46 -13.83 -11.53 7.95
C GLN A 46 -13.35 -12.68 7.07
N LEU A 47 -12.39 -12.43 6.19
CA LEU A 47 -11.79 -13.44 5.33
C LEU A 47 -11.09 -14.54 6.15
N VAL A 48 -10.32 -14.15 7.17
CA VAL A 48 -9.60 -15.09 8.05
C VAL A 48 -10.55 -15.88 8.96
N GLU A 49 -11.55 -15.21 9.54
CA GLU A 49 -12.48 -15.81 10.50
C GLU A 49 -13.51 -16.72 9.83
N SER A 50 -14.06 -16.31 8.68
CA SER A 50 -15.11 -17.05 7.98
C SER A 50 -14.58 -18.00 6.90
N GLY A 51 -13.35 -17.79 6.43
CA GLY A 51 -12.78 -18.50 5.28
C GLY A 51 -13.45 -18.16 3.93
N LYS A 52 -14.29 -17.12 3.89
CA LYS A 52 -15.04 -16.70 2.70
C LYS A 52 -14.71 -15.27 2.33
N VAL A 53 -14.79 -14.96 1.04
CA VAL A 53 -14.71 -13.58 0.55
C VAL A 53 -15.98 -12.84 1.00
N PRO A 54 -15.86 -11.74 1.78
CA PRO A 54 -16.98 -10.90 2.17
C PRO A 54 -17.69 -10.31 0.96
N MET A 55 -18.96 -10.00 1.11
CA MET A 55 -19.79 -9.37 0.08
C MET A 55 -20.53 -8.21 0.73
N ILE A 56 -20.58 -7.08 0.03
CA ILE A 56 -21.30 -5.90 0.50
C ILE A 56 -22.80 -6.20 0.65
N GLU A 57 -23.35 -5.87 1.81
CA GLU A 57 -24.76 -6.06 2.16
C GLU A 57 -25.46 -4.73 2.47
N SER A 58 -26.79 -4.76 2.43
CA SER A 58 -27.59 -3.61 2.87
C SER A 58 -27.51 -3.49 4.39
N GLY A 59 -26.86 -2.42 4.86
CA GLY A 59 -26.66 -2.18 6.29
C GLY A 59 -25.21 -1.89 6.66
N ASP A 60 -24.26 -2.26 5.80
CA ASP A 60 -22.80 -2.06 6.04
C ASP A 60 -22.39 -0.59 6.06
N TRP A 61 -23.25 0.29 5.54
CA TRP A 61 -23.12 1.74 5.62
C TRP A 61 -24.01 2.32 6.73
N ASP A 62 -23.41 2.60 7.88
CA ASP A 62 -24.03 3.38 8.96
C ASP A 62 -23.43 4.79 9.02
N GLN A 63 -24.09 5.74 8.36
CA GLN A 63 -23.64 7.13 8.32
C GLN A 63 -23.53 7.78 9.72
N ALA A 64 -24.43 7.42 10.63
CA ALA A 64 -24.46 8.02 11.96
C ALA A 64 -23.26 7.54 12.78
N TYR A 65 -22.99 6.23 12.75
CA TYR A 65 -21.85 5.65 13.44
C TYR A 65 -20.51 6.09 12.84
N LEU A 66 -20.39 6.13 11.51
CA LEU A 66 -19.19 6.65 10.83
C LEU A 66 -18.94 8.13 11.17
N GLY A 67 -20.00 8.93 11.29
CA GLY A 67 -19.92 10.32 11.72
C GLY A 67 -19.46 10.45 13.18
N GLU A 68 -19.93 9.58 14.07
CA GLU A 68 -19.48 9.52 15.46
C GLU A 68 -17.98 9.16 15.55
N LEU A 69 -17.55 8.09 14.88
CA LEU A 69 -16.15 7.65 14.84
C LEU A 69 -15.22 8.76 14.35
N THR A 70 -15.55 9.40 13.24
CA THR A 70 -14.70 10.45 12.65
C THR A 70 -14.70 11.73 13.47
N SER A 71 -15.84 12.15 14.01
CA SER A 71 -15.93 13.37 14.85
C SER A 71 -15.25 13.21 16.21
N SER A 72 -15.28 12.00 16.79
CA SER A 72 -14.58 11.65 18.03
C SER A 72 -13.08 11.39 17.82
N ARG A 73 -12.62 11.32 16.55
CA ARG A 73 -11.28 10.88 16.17
C ARG A 73 -10.97 9.48 16.70
N PHE A 74 -11.93 8.56 16.56
CA PHE A 74 -11.83 7.16 16.96
C PHE A 74 -11.49 7.00 18.45
N ALA A 75 -12.13 7.81 19.29
CA ALA A 75 -11.96 7.72 20.74
C ALA A 75 -12.35 6.32 21.25
N PRO A 76 -11.63 5.72 22.22
CA PRO A 76 -11.82 4.32 22.62
C PRO A 76 -13.26 3.93 22.97
N GLU A 77 -14.02 4.84 23.57
CA GLU A 77 -15.43 4.68 23.93
C GLU A 77 -16.37 4.48 22.73
N THR A 78 -15.96 4.92 21.53
CA THR A 78 -16.76 4.80 20.29
C THR A 78 -16.47 3.52 19.50
N LEU A 79 -15.46 2.74 19.89
CA LEU A 79 -14.97 1.59 19.11
C LEU A 79 -15.73 0.27 19.38
N ALA A 80 -16.80 0.31 20.19
CA ALA A 80 -17.51 -0.89 20.63
C ALA A 80 -18.07 -1.75 19.47
N ASN A 81 -18.46 -1.12 18.36
CA ASN A 81 -19.01 -1.77 17.18
C ASN A 81 -18.09 -1.59 15.96
N LEU A 82 -16.79 -1.38 16.16
CA LEU A 82 -15.87 -1.15 15.05
C LEU A 82 -15.86 -2.31 14.05
N ASP A 83 -16.19 -3.51 14.51
CA ASP A 83 -16.33 -4.73 13.74
C ASP A 83 -17.46 -4.71 12.70
N THR A 84 -18.44 -3.81 12.85
CA THR A 84 -19.55 -3.64 11.90
C THR A 84 -19.21 -2.71 10.73
N VAL A 85 -18.05 -2.04 10.78
CA VAL A 85 -17.59 -1.18 9.68
C VAL A 85 -17.11 -2.05 8.52
N GLN A 86 -17.99 -2.31 7.55
CA GLN A 86 -17.79 -3.31 6.48
C GLN A 86 -18.08 -2.77 5.07
N TYR A 87 -18.26 -1.45 4.92
CA TYR A 87 -18.67 -0.84 3.64
C TYR A 87 -17.68 -1.03 2.47
N GLU A 88 -16.45 -1.48 2.74
CA GLU A 88 -15.43 -1.80 1.72
C GLU A 88 -15.50 -3.26 1.23
N ASP A 89 -16.51 -4.04 1.65
CA ASP A 89 -16.67 -5.44 1.25
C ASP A 89 -16.95 -5.63 -0.26
N HIS A 90 -17.23 -4.54 -0.98
CA HIS A 90 -17.34 -4.54 -2.44
C HIS A 90 -15.97 -4.60 -3.16
N GLN A 91 -14.86 -4.38 -2.45
CA GLN A 91 -13.54 -4.26 -3.07
C GLN A 91 -13.01 -5.62 -3.56
N PRO A 92 -12.15 -5.63 -4.60
CA PRO A 92 -11.51 -6.86 -5.06
C PRO A 92 -10.70 -7.55 -3.96
N PRO A 93 -10.79 -8.89 -3.81
CA PRO A 93 -10.31 -9.60 -2.62
C PRO A 93 -8.79 -9.72 -2.51
N PHE A 94 -8.04 -9.47 -3.59
CA PHE A 94 -6.67 -9.97 -3.73
C PHE A 94 -5.70 -9.38 -2.69
N TYR A 95 -5.81 -8.08 -2.37
CA TYR A 95 -5.00 -7.47 -1.31
C TYR A 95 -5.23 -8.15 0.04
N TYR A 96 -6.48 -8.35 0.43
CA TYR A 96 -6.85 -8.95 1.70
C TYR A 96 -6.44 -10.43 1.78
N MET A 97 -6.50 -11.16 0.65
CA MET A 97 -5.99 -12.53 0.58
C MET A 97 -4.47 -12.60 0.82
N LEU A 98 -3.70 -11.63 0.32
CA LEU A 98 -2.27 -11.54 0.59
C LEU A 98 -1.98 -11.08 2.02
N ALA A 99 -2.84 -10.25 2.60
CA ALA A 99 -2.75 -9.77 3.98
C ALA A 99 -3.17 -10.83 5.01
N ALA A 100 -4.04 -11.78 4.65
CA ALA A 100 -4.61 -12.79 5.55
C ALA A 100 -3.55 -13.62 6.32
N PRO A 101 -2.44 -14.10 5.71
CA PRO A 101 -1.38 -14.75 6.47
C PRO A 101 -0.71 -13.82 7.49
N VAL A 102 -0.53 -12.54 7.16
CA VAL A 102 0.05 -11.55 8.08
C VAL A 102 -0.90 -11.34 9.26
N TYR A 103 -2.19 -11.15 9.00
CA TYR A 103 -3.24 -11.05 10.01
C TYR A 103 -3.23 -12.27 10.94
N ALA A 104 -3.24 -13.48 10.38
CA ALA A 104 -3.31 -14.71 11.16
C ALA A 104 -2.05 -14.93 12.03
N LEU A 105 -0.86 -14.63 11.49
CA LEU A 105 0.40 -14.79 12.22
C LEU A 105 0.62 -13.70 13.29
N SER A 106 0.03 -12.52 13.10
CA SER A 106 0.14 -11.40 14.03
C SER A 106 -1.00 -11.30 15.04
N ASN A 107 -1.99 -12.19 14.97
CA ASN A 107 -3.26 -12.11 15.73
C ASN A 107 -4.02 -10.78 15.48
N GLY A 108 -4.05 -10.32 14.23
CA GLY A 108 -4.77 -9.11 13.85
C GLY A 108 -4.05 -7.80 14.21
N ASP A 109 -2.74 -7.83 14.43
CA ASP A 109 -2.00 -6.59 14.69
C ASP A 109 -2.06 -5.63 13.49
N LEU A 110 -2.69 -4.45 13.68
CA LEU A 110 -2.86 -3.44 12.64
C LEU A 110 -1.51 -2.93 12.12
N THR A 111 -0.53 -2.76 13.00
CA THR A 111 0.81 -2.28 12.61
C THR A 111 1.48 -3.28 11.67
N ALA A 112 1.36 -4.58 11.91
CA ALA A 112 1.89 -5.61 11.03
C ALA A 112 1.27 -5.55 9.62
N LEU A 113 -0.03 -5.28 9.51
CA LEU A 113 -0.72 -5.10 8.23
C LEU A 113 -0.25 -3.83 7.52
N ARG A 114 -0.10 -2.72 8.25
CA ARG A 114 0.46 -1.47 7.71
C ARG A 114 1.88 -1.67 7.20
N LEU A 115 2.74 -2.37 7.95
CA LEU A 115 4.10 -2.70 7.51
C LEU A 115 4.09 -3.60 6.27
N PHE A 116 3.15 -4.53 6.18
CA PHE A 116 2.95 -5.33 4.98
C PHE A 116 2.59 -4.47 3.76
N SER A 117 1.71 -3.48 3.88
CA SER A 117 1.42 -2.51 2.81
C SER A 117 2.65 -1.70 2.40
N VAL A 118 3.50 -1.29 3.36
CA VAL A 118 4.77 -0.59 3.06
C VAL A 118 5.69 -1.49 2.23
N LEU A 119 5.74 -2.80 2.51
CA LEU A 119 6.52 -3.74 1.71
C LEU A 119 5.97 -3.88 0.28
N ILE A 120 4.66 -3.88 0.09
CA ILE A 120 4.05 -3.84 -1.25
C ILE A 120 4.47 -2.56 -1.99
N GLY A 121 4.53 -1.43 -1.29
CA GLY A 121 4.96 -0.14 -1.86
C GLY A 121 6.37 -0.17 -2.48
N LEU A 122 7.26 -1.07 -2.07
CA LEU A 122 8.56 -1.27 -2.72
C LEU A 122 8.45 -1.61 -4.21
N ILE A 123 7.39 -2.32 -4.60
CA ILE A 123 7.12 -2.67 -5.99
C ILE A 123 6.95 -1.40 -6.84
N ILE A 124 6.29 -0.38 -6.29
CA ILE A 124 6.08 0.91 -6.96
C ILE A 124 7.42 1.61 -7.17
N LEU A 125 8.26 1.67 -6.13
CA LEU A 125 9.59 2.31 -6.19
C LEU A 125 10.51 1.63 -7.22
N VAL A 126 10.56 0.30 -7.20
CA VAL A 126 11.36 -0.49 -8.15
C VAL A 126 10.83 -0.30 -9.57
N SER A 127 9.51 -0.29 -9.76
CA SER A 127 8.88 -0.06 -11.07
C SER A 127 9.17 1.35 -11.60
N ALA A 128 9.08 2.39 -10.76
CA ALA A 128 9.42 3.77 -11.13
C ALA A 128 10.89 3.89 -11.58
N TYR A 129 11.82 3.27 -10.84
CA TYR A 129 13.22 3.18 -11.24
C TYR A 129 13.38 2.44 -12.58
N GLY A 130 12.70 1.29 -12.71
CA GLY A 130 12.71 0.44 -13.90
C GLY A 130 12.21 1.15 -15.15
N ILE A 131 11.11 1.90 -15.04
CA ILE A 131 10.55 2.73 -16.12
C ILE A 131 11.57 3.78 -16.57
N GLY A 132 12.15 4.54 -15.63
CA GLY A 132 13.13 5.56 -15.97
C GLY A 132 14.38 4.98 -16.64
N LYS A 133 14.86 3.82 -16.15
CA LYS A 133 16.00 3.11 -16.74
C LYS A 133 15.69 2.54 -18.13
N ALA A 134 14.48 2.00 -18.34
CA ALA A 134 14.06 1.47 -19.64
C ALA A 134 13.85 2.59 -20.67
N MET A 135 13.34 3.75 -20.24
CA MET A 135 13.15 4.90 -21.12
C MET A 135 14.46 5.59 -21.50
N PHE A 136 15.39 5.74 -20.55
CA PHE A 136 16.66 6.45 -20.72
C PHE A 136 17.85 5.63 -20.20
N PRO A 137 18.31 4.59 -20.94
CA PRO A 137 19.36 3.67 -20.47
C PRO A 137 20.69 4.34 -20.10
N GLU A 138 21.05 5.40 -20.83
CA GLU A 138 22.26 6.22 -20.64
C GLU A 138 22.15 7.20 -19.44
N ARG A 139 20.95 7.38 -18.87
CA ARG A 139 20.66 8.39 -17.84
C ARG A 139 19.92 7.76 -16.66
N SER A 140 20.58 6.83 -15.98
CA SER A 140 20.00 6.14 -14.81
C SER A 140 19.56 7.08 -13.68
N GLN A 141 20.08 8.32 -13.64
CA GLN A 141 19.63 9.35 -12.69
C GLN A 141 18.14 9.67 -12.85
N ILE A 142 17.56 9.52 -14.05
CA ILE A 142 16.14 9.76 -14.28
C ILE A 142 15.30 8.70 -13.53
N GLY A 143 15.70 7.43 -13.61
CA GLY A 143 15.05 6.37 -12.83
C GLY A 143 15.20 6.59 -11.32
N LEU A 144 16.40 6.98 -10.86
CA LEU A 144 16.63 7.29 -9.45
C LEU A 144 15.78 8.48 -8.98
N GLY A 145 15.68 9.53 -9.79
CA GLY A 145 14.85 10.71 -9.51
C GLY A 145 13.37 10.36 -9.46
N ALA A 146 12.88 9.53 -10.39
CA ALA A 146 11.50 9.03 -10.37
C ALA A 146 11.21 8.21 -9.11
N ALA A 147 12.08 7.26 -8.76
CA ALA A 147 11.93 6.45 -7.55
C ALA A 147 12.00 7.32 -6.29
N ALA A 148 12.93 8.26 -6.20
CA ALA A 148 13.05 9.18 -5.07
C ALA A 148 11.82 10.08 -4.93
N PHE A 149 11.31 10.62 -6.04
CA PHE A 149 10.10 11.43 -6.03
C PHE A 149 8.92 10.64 -5.44
N VAL A 150 8.65 9.45 -5.97
CA VAL A 150 7.56 8.59 -5.48
C VAL A 150 7.78 8.14 -4.03
N ALA A 151 9.03 7.83 -3.65
CA ALA A 151 9.41 7.41 -2.30
C ALA A 151 9.27 8.49 -1.23
N PHE A 152 9.33 9.77 -1.61
CA PHE A 152 9.38 10.89 -0.67
C PHE A 152 8.23 11.88 -0.84
N LEU A 153 7.17 11.53 -1.58
CA LEU A 153 5.90 12.24 -1.55
C LEU A 153 5.15 11.89 -0.26
N PRO A 154 4.95 12.83 0.68
CA PRO A 154 4.42 12.51 2.02
C PRO A 154 3.05 11.82 1.98
N GLN A 155 2.15 12.33 1.15
CA GLN A 155 0.82 11.74 0.97
C GLN A 155 0.91 10.31 0.44
N HIS A 156 1.77 10.05 -0.55
CA HIS A 156 1.93 8.73 -1.12
C HIS A 156 2.43 7.72 -0.07
N VAL A 157 3.45 8.08 0.72
CA VAL A 157 3.98 7.21 1.77
C VAL A 157 2.94 6.97 2.88
N ALA A 158 2.18 7.99 3.26
CA ALA A 158 1.13 7.86 4.28
C ALA A 158 0.05 6.85 3.86
N PHE A 159 -0.43 6.91 2.60
CA PHE A 159 -1.40 5.95 2.07
C PHE A 159 -0.83 4.53 1.95
N LEU A 160 0.43 4.39 1.53
CA LEU A 160 1.10 3.07 1.47
C LEU A 160 1.40 2.48 2.85
N ALA A 161 1.37 3.29 3.90
CA ALA A 161 1.56 2.87 5.29
C ALA A 161 0.23 2.61 6.01
N ALA A 162 -0.86 2.45 5.27
CA ALA A 162 -2.16 2.06 5.78
C ALA A 162 -2.55 0.65 5.34
N ALA A 163 -3.43 0.01 6.10
CA ALA A 163 -4.00 -1.27 5.70
C ALA A 163 -5.15 -1.05 4.69
N ASN A 164 -4.83 -0.90 3.40
CA ASN A 164 -5.81 -0.72 2.32
C ASN A 164 -5.38 -1.40 1.00
N ASN A 165 -6.31 -1.58 0.08
CA ASN A 165 -6.03 -2.21 -1.21
C ASN A 165 -5.37 -1.28 -2.24
N ASP A 166 -5.33 0.04 -2.01
CA ASP A 166 -4.65 1.01 -2.87
C ASP A 166 -3.17 0.67 -3.07
N ALA A 167 -2.48 0.25 -2.00
CA ALA A 167 -1.08 -0.13 -2.08
C ALA A 167 -0.81 -1.20 -3.14
N LEU A 168 -1.65 -2.24 -3.18
CA LEU A 168 -1.54 -3.29 -4.20
C LEU A 168 -2.02 -2.81 -5.57
N GLY A 169 -3.11 -2.04 -5.63
CA GLY A 169 -3.61 -1.48 -6.88
C GLY A 169 -2.54 -0.66 -7.60
N TRP A 170 -1.90 0.27 -6.90
CA TRP A 170 -0.84 1.10 -7.45
C TRP A 170 0.41 0.29 -7.83
N ALA A 171 0.77 -0.73 -7.03
CA ALA A 171 1.88 -1.63 -7.35
C ALA A 171 1.66 -2.39 -8.66
N LEU A 172 0.46 -2.94 -8.87
CA LEU A 172 0.10 -3.66 -10.10
C LEU A 172 0.10 -2.73 -11.31
N VAL A 173 -0.44 -1.52 -11.18
CA VAL A 173 -0.39 -0.50 -12.24
C VAL A 173 1.06 -0.14 -12.57
N ALA A 174 1.90 0.09 -11.56
CA ALA A 174 3.31 0.44 -11.77
C ALA A 174 4.08 -0.69 -12.48
N LEU A 175 3.85 -1.95 -12.10
CA LEU A 175 4.43 -3.11 -12.79
C LEU A 175 3.96 -3.22 -14.23
N MET A 176 2.66 -3.02 -14.48
CA MET A 176 2.09 -3.07 -15.83
C MET A 176 2.69 -1.97 -16.73
N LEU A 177 2.82 -0.75 -16.21
CA LEU A 177 3.47 0.35 -16.92
C LEU A 177 4.93 0.02 -17.22
N TRP A 178 5.67 -0.52 -16.26
CA TRP A 178 7.05 -0.93 -16.49
C TRP A 178 7.17 -2.01 -17.56
N GLY A 179 6.35 -3.06 -17.47
CA GLY A 179 6.29 -4.12 -18.48
C GLY A 179 5.94 -3.59 -19.88
N THR A 180 4.99 -2.66 -19.96
CA THR A 180 4.57 -2.02 -21.23
C THR A 180 5.71 -1.23 -21.85
N VAL A 181 6.43 -0.44 -21.05
CA VAL A 181 7.60 0.32 -21.53
C VAL A 181 8.70 -0.61 -22.04
N VAL A 182 8.99 -1.70 -21.31
CA VAL A 182 9.99 -2.68 -21.73
C VAL A 182 9.59 -3.35 -23.05
N TYR A 183 8.33 -3.77 -23.17
CA TYR A 183 7.79 -4.40 -24.37
C TYR A 183 7.91 -3.48 -25.60
N LEU A 184 7.40 -2.24 -25.51
CA LEU A 184 7.46 -1.28 -26.61
C LEU A 184 8.90 -0.91 -27.02
N LYS A 185 9.84 -0.88 -26.06
CA LYS A 185 11.25 -0.58 -26.34
C LYS A 185 11.98 -1.73 -27.03
N GLN A 186 11.57 -2.98 -26.80
CA GLN A 186 12.11 -4.14 -27.51
C GLN A 186 11.74 -4.09 -28.99
N ASP A 187 10.48 -3.81 -29.31
CA ASP A 187 9.99 -3.75 -30.69
C ASP A 187 10.62 -2.60 -31.51
N LEU A 188 10.96 -1.48 -30.87
CA LEU A 188 11.63 -0.35 -31.53
C LEU A 188 13.14 -0.55 -31.76
N SER A 189 13.71 -1.65 -31.28
CA SER A 189 15.13 -1.97 -31.43
C SER A 189 15.44 -2.98 -32.55
N VAL A 190 14.41 -3.35 -33.32
CA VAL A 190 14.49 -4.12 -34.57
C VAL A 190 14.64 -3.18 -35.76
#